data_AF-A0AA96FX20-F1
#
_entry.id   AF-A0AA96FX20-F1
#
_cell.length_a   1.000
_cell.length_b   1.000
_cell.length_c   1.000
_cell.angle_alpha   90.00
_cell.angle_beta   90.00
_cell.angle_gamma   90.00
#
_symmetry.space_group_name_H-M   'P 1'
#
loop_
_entity.id
_entity.type
_entity.pdbx_description
1 polymer ?
#
loop_
_entity_poly.entity_id
_entity_poly.type
_entity_poly.pdbx_seq_one_letter_code
_entity_poly.pdbx_strand_id
1 'polypeptide(L)'
;METITTVREVESTESTESTAGSDPESAVDAAAVAEILERFVRTEGRIEDGDPDFTREVDLFASGYLDSLGTVHLINHIEERFRLELDDDALADPSFGSIDGISAIVAAGLRHAVRPGS
;
A
#
# COMPACT_ATOMS: atom_id res chain seq x y z
N MET A 1 49.34 25.71 -24.90
CA MET A 1 49.66 24.31 -24.52
C MET A 1 48.84 24.00 -23.28
N GLU A 2 47.52 23.82 -23.33
CA GLU A 2 46.72 22.94 -24.21
C GLU A 2 47.20 21.49 -24.19
N THR A 3 46.53 20.67 -23.38
CA THR A 3 45.86 19.44 -23.83
C THR A 3 44.66 19.17 -22.93
N ILE A 4 43.47 19.33 -23.50
CA ILE A 4 42.19 18.82 -23.03
C ILE A 4 42.20 17.30 -23.32
N THR A 5 41.75 16.46 -22.40
CA THR A 5 41.34 15.09 -22.73
C THR A 5 40.03 14.78 -22.03
N THR A 6 39.05 14.59 -22.90
CA THR A 6 37.67 14.20 -22.65
C THR A 6 37.61 12.69 -22.42
N VAL A 7 36.77 12.25 -21.49
CA VAL A 7 35.95 11.04 -21.68
C VAL A 7 34.54 11.36 -21.17
N ARG A 8 33.59 11.09 -22.06
CA ARG A 8 32.13 11.27 -21.96
C ARG A 8 31.51 9.89 -21.74
N GLU A 9 30.25 9.89 -21.28
CA GLU A 9 29.27 8.77 -21.23
C GLU A 9 29.43 7.84 -20.01
N VAL A 10 28.44 7.71 -19.14
CA VAL A 10 27.02 7.44 -19.46
C VAL A 10 26.02 8.31 -18.70
N GLU A 11 25.16 8.97 -19.47
CA GLU A 11 23.79 9.28 -19.08
C GLU A 11 22.96 8.00 -19.29
N SER A 12 22.11 7.64 -18.33
CA SER A 12 21.00 6.65 -18.35
C SER A 12 20.94 6.03 -16.95
N THR A 13 20.03 6.41 -16.04
CA THR A 13 18.58 6.41 -16.24
C THR A 13 17.92 7.58 -15.51
N GLU A 14 17.49 8.57 -16.27
CA GLU A 14 16.22 9.22 -15.98
C GLU A 14 15.16 8.26 -16.53
N SER A 15 14.74 7.29 -15.72
CA SER A 15 13.46 6.62 -15.93
C SER A 15 12.46 7.46 -15.16
N THR A 16 11.81 8.35 -15.91
CA THR A 16 10.54 8.93 -15.54
C THR A 16 9.61 7.83 -15.05
N GLU A 17 9.22 7.87 -13.79
CA GLU A 17 7.84 7.58 -13.46
C GLU A 17 7.19 8.88 -13.01
N SER A 18 6.84 9.66 -14.02
CA SER A 18 5.76 10.62 -13.92
C SER A 18 4.47 9.81 -13.95
N THR A 19 3.94 9.48 -12.78
CA THR A 19 2.51 9.17 -12.66
C THR A 19 1.92 9.92 -11.48
N ALA A 20 1.16 10.95 -11.84
CA ALA A 20 -0.04 11.45 -11.20
C ALA A 20 0.06 11.90 -9.74
N GLY A 21 -0.26 13.19 -9.54
CA GLY A 21 -0.41 13.77 -8.23
C GLY A 21 -1.24 12.87 -7.31
N SER A 22 -0.62 12.48 -6.22
CA SER A 22 -1.32 12.09 -5.01
C SER A 22 -0.75 13.00 -3.95
N ASP A 23 -1.60 13.85 -3.40
CA ASP A 23 -1.25 14.82 -2.37
C ASP A 23 -0.26 14.19 -1.39
N PRO A 24 0.91 14.81 -1.11
CA PRO A 24 1.88 14.25 -0.19
C PRO A 24 1.28 14.01 1.20
N GLU A 25 0.18 14.69 1.53
CA GLU A 25 -0.59 14.45 2.76
C GLU A 25 -1.47 13.20 2.67
N SER A 26 -2.05 12.88 1.50
CA SER A 26 -2.87 11.68 1.30
C SER A 26 -2.04 10.39 1.23
N ALA A 27 -0.79 10.47 0.78
CA ALA A 27 0.12 9.32 0.76
C ALA A 27 0.65 8.96 2.16
N VAL A 28 0.73 9.93 3.09
CA VAL A 28 1.28 9.71 4.43
C VAL A 28 0.34 8.83 5.27
N ASP A 29 -0.98 9.02 5.16
CA ASP A 29 -1.96 8.15 5.84
C ASP A 29 -2.01 6.75 5.23
N ALA A 30 -2.01 6.65 3.89
CA ALA A 30 -1.99 5.36 3.21
C ALA A 30 -0.70 4.57 3.53
N ALA A 31 0.46 5.21 3.51
CA ALA A 31 1.73 4.57 3.87
C ALA A 31 1.74 4.08 5.33
N ALA A 32 1.21 4.87 6.27
CA ALA A 32 1.10 4.46 7.66
C ALA A 32 0.15 3.27 7.84
N VAL A 33 -0.99 3.26 7.13
CA VAL A 33 -1.91 2.12 7.11
C VAL A 33 -1.21 0.91 6.50
N ALA A 34 -0.52 1.06 5.37
CA ALA A 34 0.21 -0.01 4.70
C ALA A 34 1.23 -0.66 5.63
N GLU A 35 1.99 0.10 6.42
CA GLU A 35 2.94 -0.45 7.39
C GLU A 35 2.25 -1.28 8.50
N ILE A 36 1.07 -0.84 8.96
CA ILE A 36 0.28 -1.57 9.96
C ILE A 36 -0.24 -2.88 9.37
N LEU A 37 -0.79 -2.81 8.15
CA LEU A 37 -1.30 -3.97 7.43
C LEU A 37 -0.18 -4.95 7.10
N GLU A 38 0.96 -4.46 6.60
CA GLU A 38 2.13 -5.29 6.29
C GLU A 38 2.56 -6.09 7.51
N ARG A 39 2.66 -5.45 8.68
CA ARG A 39 3.01 -6.13 9.93
C ARG A 39 1.97 -7.16 10.35
N PHE A 40 0.69 -6.83 10.20
CA PHE A 40 -0.40 -7.75 10.52
C PHE A 40 -0.35 -8.98 9.61
N VAL A 41 -0.25 -8.78 8.30
CA VAL A 41 -0.18 -9.85 7.30
C VAL A 41 1.06 -10.72 7.50
N ARG A 42 2.23 -10.14 7.79
CA ARG A 42 3.44 -10.92 8.13
C ARG A 42 3.22 -11.78 9.39
N THR A 43 2.51 -11.25 10.38
CA THR A 43 2.24 -11.96 11.64
C THR A 43 1.24 -13.09 11.43
N GLU A 44 0.11 -12.82 10.78
CA GLU A 44 -0.95 -13.81 10.52
C GLU A 44 -0.50 -14.88 9.51
N GLY A 45 0.15 -14.44 8.42
CA GLY A 45 0.69 -15.30 7.36
C GLY A 45 1.99 -16.02 7.74
N ARG A 46 2.57 -15.72 8.92
CA ARG A 46 3.86 -16.26 9.39
C ARG A 46 4.98 -16.12 8.35
N ILE A 47 5.01 -14.98 7.68
CA ILE A 47 5.96 -14.67 6.60
C ILE A 47 7.29 -14.28 7.24
N GLU A 48 8.41 -14.79 6.71
CA GLU A 48 9.74 -14.43 7.19
C GLU A 48 10.06 -12.95 6.91
N ASP A 49 10.82 -12.34 7.82
CA ASP A 49 11.34 -10.98 7.64
C ASP A 49 12.29 -10.96 6.42
N GLY A 50 11.81 -10.39 5.31
CA GLY A 50 12.58 -10.25 4.07
C GLY A 50 12.24 -11.26 2.96
N ASP A 51 11.10 -11.92 3.02
CA ASP A 51 10.57 -12.71 1.89
C ASP A 51 10.54 -11.85 0.59
N PRO A 52 11.24 -12.28 -0.49
CA PRO A 52 11.35 -11.49 -1.72
C PRO A 52 10.09 -11.53 -2.60
N ASP A 53 9.20 -12.50 -2.39
CA ASP A 53 7.93 -12.64 -3.11
C ASP A 53 6.81 -11.83 -2.44
N PHE A 54 6.97 -11.51 -1.15
CA PHE A 54 6.06 -10.65 -0.42
C PHE A 54 6.35 -9.16 -0.65
N THR A 55 5.47 -8.51 -1.43
CA THR A 55 5.51 -7.07 -1.71
C THR A 55 4.18 -6.40 -1.39
N ARG A 56 4.14 -5.07 -1.28
CA ARG A 56 2.91 -4.32 -0.94
C ARG A 56 1.86 -4.35 -2.04
N GLU A 57 2.30 -4.63 -3.26
CA GLU A 57 1.48 -4.70 -4.47
C GLU A 57 1.05 -6.14 -4.78
N VAL A 58 1.56 -7.14 -4.04
CA VAL A 58 1.19 -8.54 -4.24
C VAL A 58 -0.27 -8.75 -3.85
N ASP A 59 -0.96 -9.60 -4.61
CA ASP A 59 -2.28 -10.07 -4.25
C ASP A 59 -2.15 -11.09 -3.12
N LEU A 60 -2.57 -10.70 -1.91
CA LEU A 60 -2.46 -11.48 -0.69
C LEU A 60 -3.35 -12.75 -0.72
N PHE A 61 -4.44 -12.73 -1.47
CA PHE A 61 -5.37 -13.87 -1.57
C PHE A 61 -4.86 -14.88 -2.60
N ALA A 62 -4.43 -14.41 -3.76
CA ALA A 62 -3.93 -15.25 -4.86
C ALA A 62 -2.57 -15.87 -4.53
N SER A 63 -1.71 -15.14 -3.81
CA SER A 63 -0.44 -15.66 -3.28
C SER A 63 -0.62 -16.65 -2.13
N GLY A 64 -1.79 -16.65 -1.48
CA GLY A 64 -2.08 -17.50 -0.32
C GLY A 64 -1.45 -16.98 0.99
N TYR A 65 -0.98 -15.73 1.02
CA TYR A 65 -0.52 -15.09 2.27
C TYR A 65 -1.69 -14.80 3.22
N LEU A 66 -2.88 -14.54 2.69
CA LEU A 66 -4.12 -14.41 3.43
C LEU A 66 -5.12 -15.50 3.00
N ASP A 67 -5.58 -16.28 3.97
CA ASP A 67 -6.74 -17.16 3.80
C ASP A 67 -8.05 -16.40 4.12
N SER A 68 -9.19 -16.98 3.76
CA SER A 68 -10.54 -16.49 4.07
C SER A 68 -10.73 -16.00 5.51
N LEU A 69 -10.17 -16.70 6.50
CA LEU A 69 -10.22 -16.28 7.91
C LEU A 69 -9.31 -15.09 8.20
N GLY A 70 -8.12 -15.05 7.58
CA GLY A 70 -7.18 -13.94 7.69
C GLY A 70 -7.77 -12.65 7.11
N THR A 71 -8.54 -12.76 6.02
CA THR A 71 -9.26 -11.63 5.41
C THR A 71 -10.27 -11.03 6.36
N VAL A 72 -11.12 -11.87 6.97
CA VAL A 72 -12.12 -11.40 7.93
C VAL A 72 -11.44 -10.76 9.16
N HIS A 73 -10.35 -11.35 9.65
CA HIS A 73 -9.56 -10.77 10.74
C HIS A 73 -8.92 -9.43 10.35
N LEU A 74 -8.42 -9.30 9.13
CA LEU A 74 -7.84 -8.07 8.60
C LEU A 74 -8.88 -6.96 8.52
N ILE A 75 -10.06 -7.25 7.95
CA ILE A 75 -11.19 -6.33 7.87
C ILE A 75 -11.58 -5.87 9.27
N ASN A 76 -11.85 -6.80 10.18
CA ASN A 76 -12.23 -6.47 11.56
C ASN A 76 -11.14 -5.65 12.27
N HIS A 77 -9.85 -5.97 12.05
CA HIS A 77 -8.74 -5.21 12.61
C HIS A 77 -8.73 -3.77 12.12
N ILE A 78 -8.94 -3.55 10.82
CA ILE A 78 -9.02 -2.22 10.23
C ILE A 78 -10.21 -1.44 10.80
N GLU A 79 -11.40 -2.04 10.78
CA GLU A 79 -12.62 -1.39 11.25
C GLU A 79 -12.52 -1.00 12.73
N GLU A 80 -12.04 -1.90 13.59
CA GLU A 80 -11.83 -1.62 15.01
C GLU A 80 -10.73 -0.59 15.26
N ARG A 81 -9.60 -0.70 14.53
CA ARG A 81 -8.41 0.14 14.75
C ARG A 81 -8.64 1.58 14.31
N PHE A 82 -9.28 1.75 13.16
CA PHE A 82 -9.50 3.05 12.52
C PHE A 82 -10.92 3.59 12.73
N ARG A 83 -11.81 2.81 13.36
CA ARG A 83 -13.23 3.15 13.56
C ARG A 83 -13.91 3.56 12.25
N LEU A 84 -13.68 2.76 11.22
CA LEU A 84 -14.30 2.90 9.90
C LEU A 84 -15.15 1.66 9.63
N GLU A 85 -16.06 1.79 8.67
CA GLU A 85 -16.90 0.69 8.18
C GLU A 85 -16.52 0.47 6.71
N LEU A 86 -16.09 -0.73 6.36
CA LEU A 86 -15.81 -1.11 4.98
C LEU A 86 -17.08 -1.68 4.37
N ASP A 87 -17.65 -0.94 3.43
CA ASP A 87 -18.85 -1.39 2.71
C ASP A 87 -18.53 -2.51 1.71
N ASP A 88 -19.54 -3.27 1.28
CA ASP A 88 -19.38 -4.40 0.36
C ASP A 88 -18.71 -3.98 -0.96
N ASP A 89 -18.99 -2.77 -1.45
CA ASP A 89 -18.34 -2.20 -2.63
C ASP A 89 -16.81 -2.03 -2.44
N ALA A 90 -16.36 -1.67 -1.23
CA ALA A 90 -14.94 -1.54 -0.92
C ALA A 90 -14.25 -2.90 -0.79
N LEU A 91 -14.95 -3.91 -0.26
CA LEU A 91 -14.46 -5.28 -0.15
C LEU A 91 -14.44 -6.00 -1.50
N ALA A 92 -15.36 -5.65 -2.41
CA ALA A 92 -15.40 -6.17 -3.77
C ALA A 92 -14.40 -5.47 -4.71
N ASP A 93 -13.76 -4.40 -4.25
CA ASP A 93 -12.77 -3.68 -5.05
C ASP A 93 -11.55 -4.57 -5.33
N PRO A 94 -11.07 -4.67 -6.58
CA PRO A 94 -9.91 -5.48 -6.90
C PRO A 94 -8.63 -5.02 -6.19
N SER A 95 -8.55 -3.75 -5.78
CA SER A 95 -7.44 -3.19 -5.00
C SER A 95 -7.44 -3.73 -3.57
N PHE A 96 -8.55 -4.26 -3.07
CA PHE A 96 -8.61 -4.93 -1.76
C PHE A 96 -7.76 -6.23 -1.72
N GLY A 97 -7.22 -6.67 -2.86
CA GLY A 97 -6.27 -7.77 -2.96
C GLY A 97 -4.87 -7.48 -2.42
N SER A 98 -4.43 -6.22 -2.38
CA SER A 98 -3.06 -5.84 -2.03
C SER A 98 -3.00 -4.90 -0.84
N ILE A 99 -1.85 -4.85 -0.17
CA ILE A 99 -1.64 -3.96 0.99
C ILE A 99 -1.80 -2.51 0.56
N ASP A 100 -1.23 -2.15 -0.60
CA ASP A 100 -1.30 -0.79 -1.12
C ASP A 100 -2.75 -0.37 -1.40
N GLY A 101 -3.53 -1.23 -2.07
CA GLY A 101 -4.92 -0.93 -2.37
C GLY A 101 -5.82 -0.86 -1.14
N ILE A 102 -5.68 -1.79 -0.19
CA ILE A 102 -6.40 -1.71 1.10
C ILE A 102 -6.02 -0.41 1.83
N SER A 103 -4.73 -0.04 1.84
CA SER A 103 -4.27 1.17 2.51
C SER A 103 -4.84 2.45 1.88
N ALA A 104 -4.96 2.48 0.55
CA ALA A 104 -5.57 3.56 -0.19
C ALA A 104 -7.07 3.67 0.10
N ILE A 105 -7.80 2.54 0.18
CA ILE A 105 -9.23 2.48 0.53
C ILE A 105 -9.45 2.99 1.97
N VAL A 106 -8.61 2.57 2.92
CA VAL A 106 -8.72 3.01 4.32
C VAL A 106 -8.40 4.50 4.46
N ALA A 107 -7.31 4.98 3.85
CA ALA A 107 -6.97 6.40 3.84
C ALA A 107 -8.10 7.23 3.18
N ALA A 108 -8.73 6.67 2.14
CA ALA A 108 -9.90 7.24 1.51
C ALA A 108 -11.16 7.29 2.40
N GLY A 109 -11.36 6.29 3.24
CA GLY A 109 -12.42 6.27 4.24
C GLY A 109 -12.18 7.29 5.34
N LEU A 110 -10.95 7.38 5.85
CA LEU A 110 -10.55 8.32 6.91
C LEU A 110 -10.80 9.78 6.50
N ARG A 111 -10.44 10.19 5.28
CA ARG A 111 -10.74 11.54 4.78
C ARG A 111 -12.24 11.82 4.67
N HIS A 112 -13.05 10.81 4.40
CA HIS A 112 -14.50 10.96 4.25
C HIS A 112 -15.19 11.04 5.62
N ALA A 113 -14.74 10.23 6.58
CA ALA A 113 -15.18 10.27 7.97
C ALA A 113 -14.81 11.59 8.68
N VAL A 114 -13.70 12.22 8.28
CA VAL A 114 -13.22 13.51 8.82
C VAL A 114 -14.00 14.74 8.30
N ARG A 115 -15.15 14.58 7.63
CA ARG A 115 -16.09 15.69 7.41
C ARG A 115 -17.15 15.78 8.53
N PRO A 116 -16.99 16.68 9.52
CA PRO A 116 -18.07 16.99 10.45
C PRO A 116 -19.12 17.91 9.79
N GLY A 117 -20.38 17.50 9.81
CA GLY A 117 -21.53 18.42 9.86
C GLY A 117 -22.32 18.60 8.57
N SER A 118 -23.49 17.97 8.52
CA SER A 118 -24.74 18.66 8.21
C SER A 118 -25.69 18.50 9.40
#